data_AF-A0A958YIP4-F1
#
_entry.id   AF-A0A958YIP4-F1
#
_cell.length_a   1.000
_cell.length_b   1.000
_cell.length_c   1.000
_cell.angle_alpha   90.00
_cell.angle_beta   90.00
_cell.angle_gamma   90.00
#
_symmetry.space_group_name_H-M   'P 1'
#
loop_
_entity.id
_entity.type
_entity.pdbx_description
1 polymer ?
#
loop_
_entity_poly.entity_id
_entity_poly.type
_entity_poly.pdbx_seq_one_letter_code
_entity_poly.pdbx_strand_id
1 'polypeptide(L)'
;MKENEDKPIEKLITKVMQTSTLETPSFDFSSQVMSHIEAFENNKVIIYQPLISKKVWAVIFGCFVAFMVCIFMTTSKDTSRWTNALNFSMFFNNDISKLLSGVVFSKTTTYILMIATVMLLVQLPMLKSYFDKRLKAF
;
A
#
# COMPACT_ATOMS: atom_id res chain seq x y z
N MET A 1 -11.70 15.67 -66.37
CA MET A 1 -12.44 14.47 -66.85
C MET A 1 -11.58 13.23 -66.57
N LYS A 2 -11.73 12.61 -65.39
CA LYS A 2 -11.13 11.29 -65.04
C LYS A 2 -12.11 10.42 -64.23
N GLU A 3 -13.37 10.83 -64.11
CA GLU A 3 -14.36 10.24 -63.21
C GLU A 3 -15.07 9.00 -63.79
N ASN A 4 -14.79 8.64 -65.04
CA ASN A 4 -15.49 7.55 -65.73
C ASN A 4 -14.64 6.28 -65.90
N GLU A 5 -13.34 6.31 -65.57
CA GLU A 5 -12.43 5.17 -65.70
C GLU A 5 -12.46 4.23 -64.48
N ASP A 6 -12.88 4.73 -63.31
CA ASP A 6 -12.88 3.96 -62.04
C ASP A 6 -14.17 3.17 -61.77
N LYS A 7 -15.28 3.54 -62.43
CA LYS A 7 -16.59 2.85 -62.33
C LYS A 7 -16.54 1.33 -62.59
N PRO A 8 -15.80 0.81 -63.59
CA PRO A 8 -15.71 -0.64 -63.78
C PRO A 8 -14.97 -1.32 -62.62
N ILE A 9 -13.95 -0.69 -62.05
CA ILE A 9 -13.19 -1.22 -60.90
C ILE A 9 -14.06 -1.25 -59.65
N GLU A 10 -14.81 -0.18 -59.38
CA GLU A 10 -15.74 -0.11 -58.26
C GLU A 10 -16.86 -1.17 -58.36
N LYS A 11 -17.38 -1.41 -59.57
CA LYS A 11 -18.34 -2.49 -59.83
C LYS A 11 -17.73 -3.88 -59.60
N LEU A 12 -16.47 -4.09 -59.96
CA LEU A 12 -15.77 -5.35 -59.71
C LEU A 12 -15.58 -5.58 -58.21
N ILE A 13 -15.12 -4.57 -57.47
CA ILE A 13 -14.93 -4.65 -56.01
C ILE A 13 -16.27 -4.94 -55.32
N THR A 14 -17.33 -4.21 -55.69
CA THR A 14 -18.67 -4.40 -55.13
C THR A 14 -19.19 -5.80 -55.42
N LYS A 15 -19.00 -6.32 -56.63
CA LYS A 15 -19.43 -7.68 -57.00
C LYS A 15 -18.67 -8.73 -56.21
N VAL A 16 -17.35 -8.58 -56.04
CA VAL A 16 -16.52 -9.49 -55.25
C VAL A 16 -16.96 -9.50 -53.79
N MET A 17 -17.18 -8.32 -53.17
CA MET A 17 -17.66 -8.19 -51.79
C MET A 17 -19.09 -8.75 -51.59
N GLN A 18 -19.95 -8.66 -52.60
CA GLN A 18 -21.31 -9.22 -52.52
C GLN A 18 -21.32 -10.73 -52.71
N THR A 19 -20.40 -11.28 -53.50
CA THR A 19 -20.27 -12.72 -53.73
C THR A 19 -19.47 -13.45 -52.66
N SER A 20 -18.67 -12.74 -51.86
CA SER A 20 -18.02 -13.35 -50.71
C SER A 20 -19.08 -13.61 -49.64
N THR A 21 -19.36 -14.88 -49.37
CA THR A 21 -20.09 -15.29 -48.17
C THR A 21 -19.41 -14.66 -46.96
N LEU A 22 -20.17 -13.92 -46.14
CA LEU A 22 -19.66 -13.44 -44.87
C LEU A 22 -19.22 -14.66 -44.07
N GLU A 23 -17.93 -14.73 -43.73
CA GLU A 23 -17.45 -15.75 -42.82
C GLU A 23 -18.10 -15.50 -41.47
N THR A 24 -19.09 -16.31 -41.15
CA THR A 24 -19.70 -16.30 -39.84
C THR A 24 -18.72 -16.94 -38.87
N PRO A 25 -18.42 -16.27 -37.75
CA PRO A 25 -17.58 -16.87 -36.73
C PRO A 25 -18.18 -18.21 -36.30
N SER A 26 -17.32 -19.11 -35.82
CA SER A 26 -17.79 -20.37 -35.23
C SER A 26 -18.78 -20.08 -34.10
N PHE A 27 -19.70 -21.02 -33.87
CA PHE A 27 -20.72 -20.90 -32.80
C PHE A 27 -20.09 -20.57 -31.43
N ASP A 28 -18.89 -21.10 -31.17
CA ASP A 28 -18.17 -20.92 -29.91
C ASP A 28 -17.12 -19.79 -29.94
N PHE A 29 -17.04 -18.99 -31.00
CA PHE A 29 -16.02 -17.95 -31.13
C PHE A 29 -16.02 -16.98 -29.94
N SER A 30 -17.20 -16.49 -29.56
CA SER A 30 -17.31 -15.55 -28.44
C SER A 30 -16.95 -16.21 -27.11
N SER A 31 -17.29 -17.49 -26.92
CA SER A 31 -16.93 -18.29 -25.74
C SER A 31 -15.41 -18.48 -25.65
N GLN A 32 -14.76 -18.86 -26.75
CA GLN A 32 -13.30 -19.03 -26.78
C GLN A 32 -12.57 -17.71 -26.54
N VAL A 33 -12.99 -16.63 -27.19
CA VAL A 33 -12.40 -15.30 -27.00
C VAL A 33 -12.57 -14.84 -25.54
N MET A 34 -13.77 -14.97 -24.98
CA MET A 34 -14.04 -14.57 -23.59
C MET A 34 -13.24 -15.44 -22.59
N SER A 35 -13.11 -16.75 -22.83
CA SER A 35 -12.31 -17.64 -21.98
C SER A 35 -10.82 -17.28 -21.98
N HIS A 36 -10.28 -16.83 -23.11
CA HIS A 36 -8.90 -16.37 -23.20
C HIS A 36 -8.75 -15.01 -22.51
N ILE A 37 -9.69 -14.09 -22.69
CA ILE A 37 -9.69 -12.79 -22.01
C ILE A 37 -9.74 -12.96 -20.49
N GLU A 38 -10.62 -13.82 -19.96
CA GLU A 38 -10.68 -14.12 -18.53
C GLU A 38 -9.38 -14.76 -18.02
N ALA A 39 -8.74 -15.65 -18.79
CA ALA A 39 -7.45 -16.23 -18.41
C ALA A 39 -6.34 -15.16 -18.32
N PHE A 40 -6.35 -14.16 -19.21
CA PHE A 40 -5.43 -13.04 -19.18
C PHE A 40 -5.75 -12.01 -18.08
N GLU A 41 -7.03 -11.74 -17.79
CA GLU A 41 -7.45 -10.85 -16.70
C GLU A 41 -7.21 -11.45 -15.32
N ASN A 42 -7.41 -12.76 -15.14
CA ASN A 42 -7.07 -13.45 -13.89
C ASN A 42 -5.57 -13.38 -13.56
N ASN A 43 -4.70 -13.19 -14.56
CA ASN A 43 -3.27 -12.94 -14.36
C ASN A 43 -2.96 -11.47 -14.03
N LYS A 44 -3.89 -10.56 -14.35
CA LYS A 44 -3.82 -9.13 -14.04
C LYS A 44 -4.76 -8.77 -12.88
N VAL A 45 -4.94 -9.69 -11.93
CA VAL A 45 -5.50 -9.32 -10.63
C VAL A 45 -4.57 -8.27 -10.05
N ILE A 46 -5.09 -7.07 -9.80
CA ILE A 46 -4.39 -6.02 -9.09
C ILE A 46 -4.17 -6.56 -7.68
N ILE A 47 -3.06 -7.26 -7.48
CA ILE A 47 -2.72 -7.83 -6.18
C ILE A 47 -2.42 -6.63 -5.30
N TYR A 48 -3.38 -6.26 -4.44
CA TYR A 48 -3.20 -5.28 -3.38
C TYR A 48 -2.15 -5.82 -2.41
N GLN A 49 -0.89 -5.59 -2.76
CA GLN A 49 0.23 -5.92 -1.92
C GLN A 49 0.23 -4.93 -0.75
N PRO A 50 0.25 -5.41 0.50
CA PRO A 50 0.24 -4.51 1.64
C PRO A 50 1.49 -3.62 1.56
N LEU A 51 1.27 -2.29 1.52
CA LEU A 51 2.31 -1.25 1.43
C LEU A 51 3.48 -1.44 2.42
N ILE A 52 3.20 -2.11 3.54
CA ILE A 52 4.18 -2.53 4.55
C ILE A 52 3.86 -3.97 4.95
N SER A 53 4.85 -4.86 4.84
CA SER A 53 4.76 -6.25 5.26
C SER A 53 4.48 -6.38 6.76
N LYS A 54 3.75 -7.42 7.18
CA LYS A 54 3.42 -7.68 8.59
C LYS A 54 4.67 -7.75 9.48
N LYS A 55 5.80 -8.22 8.95
CA LYS A 55 7.08 -8.27 9.66
C LYS A 55 7.62 -6.87 9.99
N VAL A 56 7.50 -5.93 9.07
CA VAL A 56 7.95 -4.55 9.25
C VAL A 56 7.08 -3.83 10.28
N TRP A 57 5.77 -4.13 10.33
CA TRP A 57 4.89 -3.65 11.40
C TRP A 57 5.33 -4.10 12.79
N ALA A 58 5.79 -5.35 12.93
CA ALA A 58 6.32 -5.85 14.21
C ALA A 58 7.61 -5.13 14.63
N VAL A 59 8.50 -4.83 13.67
CA VAL A 59 9.74 -4.06 13.92
C VAL A 59 9.42 -2.63 14.34
N ILE A 60 8.48 -1.95 13.67
CA ILE A 60 8.03 -0.60 14.01
C ILE A 60 7.47 -0.58 15.44
N PHE A 61 6.62 -1.55 15.78
CA PHE A 61 6.06 -1.67 17.13
C PHE A 61 7.16 -1.91 18.18
N GLY A 62 8.10 -2.81 17.91
CA GLY A 62 9.22 -3.09 18.82
C GLY A 62 10.12 -1.87 19.07
N CYS A 63 10.47 -1.12 18.01
CA CYS A 63 11.25 0.11 18.12
C CYS A 63 10.53 1.17 18.97
N PHE A 64 9.20 1.27 18.79
CA PHE A 64 8.39 2.19 19.55
C PHE A 64 8.30 1.83 21.05
N VAL A 65 8.10 0.55 21.37
CA VAL A 65 8.09 0.08 22.77
C VAL A 65 9.45 0.37 23.43
N ALA A 66 10.55 0.15 22.73
CA ALA A 66 11.88 0.51 23.24
C ALA A 66 12.01 2.01 23.52
N PHE A 67 11.49 2.87 22.63
CA PHE A 67 11.49 4.32 22.82
C PHE A 67 10.66 4.76 24.05
N MET A 68 9.50 4.15 24.23
CA MET A 68 8.62 4.38 25.39
C MET A 68 9.31 3.99 26.71
N VAL A 69 10.00 2.85 26.72
CA VAL A 69 10.80 2.40 27.88
C VAL A 69 11.91 3.40 28.19
N CYS A 70 12.67 3.87 27.19
CA CYS A 70 13.72 4.88 27.39
C CYS A 70 13.19 6.18 28.03
N ILE A 71 12.04 6.68 27.57
CA ILE A 71 11.42 7.90 28.14
C ILE A 71 11.01 7.67 29.60
N PHE A 72 10.40 6.52 29.88
CA PHE A 72 9.96 6.18 31.24
C PHE A 72 11.13 6.08 32.22
N MET A 73 12.24 5.50 31.79
CA MET A 73 13.48 5.39 32.57
C MET A 73 14.12 6.75 32.86
N THR A 74 14.07 7.68 31.90
CA THR A 74 14.64 9.03 32.06
C THR A 74 13.80 9.89 33.02
N THR A 75 12.49 9.66 33.10
CA THR A 75 11.57 10.35 34.03
C THR A 75 11.65 9.81 35.46
N SER A 76 12.02 8.54 35.63
CA SER A 76 12.04 7.84 36.92
C SER A 76 13.45 7.86 37.54
N LYS A 77 13.73 8.87 38.37
CA LYS A 77 15.03 8.99 39.09
C LYS A 77 15.30 7.87 40.11
N ASP A 78 14.29 7.04 40.43
CA ASP A 78 14.37 6.01 41.49
C ASP A 78 14.57 4.57 40.98
N THR A 79 14.59 4.31 39.67
CA THR A 79 14.70 2.95 39.14
C THR A 79 16.14 2.52 38.90
N SER A 80 16.91 2.29 39.97
CA SER A 80 18.34 1.92 39.88
C SER A 80 18.61 0.45 39.52
N ARG A 81 17.60 -0.43 39.57
CA ARG A 81 17.82 -1.90 39.52
C ARG A 81 17.51 -2.57 38.17
N TRP A 82 16.57 -2.04 37.38
CA TRP A 82 16.24 -2.56 36.02
C TRP A 82 17.00 -1.79 34.93
N THR A 83 17.30 -0.51 35.15
CA THR A 83 17.89 0.38 34.14
C THR A 83 19.35 0.08 33.81
N ASN A 84 20.07 -0.55 34.73
CA ASN A 84 21.49 -0.88 34.55
C ASN A 84 21.72 -1.99 33.48
N ALA A 85 20.69 -2.79 33.16
CA ALA A 85 20.77 -3.82 32.12
C ALA A 85 20.58 -3.27 30.69
N LEU A 86 20.01 -2.06 30.56
CA LEU A 86 19.73 -1.42 29.28
C LEU A 86 20.62 -0.18 29.13
N ASN A 87 21.90 -0.42 28.83
CA ASN A 87 22.87 0.64 28.57
C ASN A 87 22.61 1.28 27.19
N PHE A 88 21.72 2.27 27.14
CA PHE A 88 21.44 3.07 25.94
C PHE A 88 22.46 4.19 25.68
N SER A 89 23.54 4.24 26.48
CA SER A 89 24.62 5.22 26.39
C SER A 89 25.33 5.22 25.03
N MET A 90 25.30 4.12 24.27
CA MET A 90 25.84 4.05 22.91
C MET A 90 24.94 4.69 21.84
N PHE A 91 23.62 4.77 22.05
CA PHE A 91 22.68 5.27 21.03
C PHE A 91 22.43 6.78 21.15
N PHE A 92 22.48 7.32 22.37
CA PHE A 92 22.30 8.73 22.64
C PHE A 92 23.65 9.40 22.88
N ASN A 93 24.36 9.72 21.80
CA ASN A 93 25.53 10.60 21.87
C ASN A 93 25.17 11.94 22.53
N ASN A 94 26.18 12.53 23.17
CA ASN A 94 26.10 13.71 24.04
C ASN A 94 25.51 14.95 23.34
N ASP A 95 25.54 14.99 22.00
CA ASP A 95 25.00 16.09 21.21
C ASP A 95 23.47 16.11 21.15
N ILE A 96 22.83 14.94 21.02
CA ILE A 96 21.36 14.83 20.98
C ILE A 96 20.79 15.13 22.36
N SER A 97 21.41 14.61 23.42
CA SER A 97 20.99 14.88 24.79
C SER A 97 21.15 16.36 25.16
N LYS A 98 22.18 17.04 24.64
CA LYS A 98 22.41 18.49 24.81
C LYS A 98 21.42 19.36 24.03
N LEU A 99 20.91 18.89 22.88
CA LEU A 99 19.83 19.56 22.16
C LEU A 99 18.46 19.39 22.84
N LEU A 100 18.20 18.22 23.45
CA LEU A 100 16.96 17.96 24.19
C LEU A 100 16.99 18.45 25.65
N SER A 101 18.15 18.80 26.21
CA SER A 101 18.27 19.19 27.63
C SER A 101 17.52 20.47 28.00
N GLY A 102 17.17 21.30 27.02
CA GLY A 102 16.32 22.48 27.23
C GLY A 102 14.82 22.17 27.34
N VAL A 103 14.40 20.94 27.01
CA VAL A 103 12.99 20.56 26.98
C VAL A 103 12.63 19.85 28.28
N VAL A 104 12.18 20.62 29.26
CA VAL A 104 11.70 20.09 30.54
C VAL A 104 10.22 19.74 30.40
N PHE A 105 9.92 18.46 30.22
CA PHE A 105 8.54 17.97 30.28
C PHE A 105 8.11 17.75 31.74
N SER A 106 6.95 18.29 32.11
CA SER A 106 6.30 17.92 33.35
C SER A 106 5.87 16.46 33.30
N LYS A 107 5.88 15.76 34.45
CA LYS A 107 5.48 14.35 34.57
C LYS A 107 4.10 14.12 33.93
N THR A 108 3.15 15.02 34.15
CA THR A 108 1.79 14.94 33.57
C THR A 108 1.81 14.99 32.05
N THR A 109 2.60 15.87 31.45
CA THR A 109 2.72 16.02 29.99
C THR A 109 3.32 14.77 29.36
N THR A 110 4.33 14.16 30.00
CA THR A 110 4.93 12.90 29.54
C THR A 110 3.92 11.76 29.54
N TYR A 111 3.09 11.64 30.58
CA TYR A 111 2.04 10.60 30.64
C TYR A 111 0.96 10.80 29.57
N ILE A 112 0.52 12.04 29.34
CA ILE A 112 -0.46 12.36 28.28
C ILE A 112 0.12 12.00 26.91
N LEU A 113 1.37 12.37 26.64
CA LEU A 113 2.05 12.07 25.38
C LEU A 113 2.17 10.55 25.16
N MET A 114 2.48 9.80 26.22
CA MET A 114 2.51 8.33 26.16
C MET A 114 1.18 7.75 25.72
N ILE A 115 0.09 8.13 26.40
CA ILE A 115 -1.25 7.62 26.13
C ILE A 115 -1.69 8.02 24.71
N ALA A 116 -1.47 9.29 24.32
CA ALA A 116 -1.81 9.79 22.99
C ALA A 116 -1.08 9.00 21.89
N THR A 117 0.18 8.67 22.10
CA THR A 117 0.97 7.96 21.09
C THR A 117 0.55 6.49 20.97
N VAL A 118 0.24 5.82 22.09
CA VAL A 118 -0.35 4.48 22.09
C VAL A 118 -1.70 4.49 21.35
N MET A 119 -2.53 5.51 21.59
CA MET A 119 -3.83 5.65 20.93
C MET A 119 -3.67 5.81 19.41
N LEU A 120 -2.73 6.65 18.96
CA LEU A 120 -2.42 6.81 17.53
C LEU A 120 -1.97 5.50 16.87
N LEU A 121 -1.18 4.68 17.58
CA LEU A 121 -0.74 3.38 17.07
C LEU A 121 -1.88 2.38 16.90
N VAL A 122 -2.94 2.46 17.70
CA VAL A 122 -4.14 1.65 17.51
C VAL A 122 -5.01 2.22 16.39
N GLN A 123 -5.07 3.54 16.25
CA GLN A 123 -5.86 4.23 15.23
C GLN A 123 -5.34 3.97 13.81
N LEU A 124 -4.02 3.97 13.59
CA LEU A 124 -3.41 3.71 12.28
C LEU A 124 -3.80 2.36 11.62
N PRO A 125 -3.70 1.20 12.30
CA PRO A 125 -4.11 -0.09 11.75
C PRO A 125 -5.64 -0.21 11.64
N MET A 126 -6.40 0.43 12.54
CA MET A 126 -7.86 0.47 12.46
C MET A 126 -8.31 1.22 11.19
N LEU A 127 -7.70 2.36 10.90
CA LEU A 127 -7.96 3.15 9.70
C LEU A 127 -7.54 2.39 8.44
N LYS A 128 -6.36 1.75 8.46
CA LYS A 128 -5.90 0.89 7.36
C LYS A 128 -6.88 -0.24 7.07
N SER A 129 -7.34 -0.94 8.12
CA SER A 129 -8.30 -2.04 7.97
C SER A 129 -9.64 -1.57 7.41
N TYR A 130 -10.09 -0.37 7.78
CA TYR A 130 -11.30 0.23 7.25
C TYR A 130 -11.19 0.50 5.74
N PHE A 131 -10.10 1.12 5.28
CA PHE A 131 -9.89 1.39 3.86
C PHE A 131 -9.66 0.12 3.03
N ASP A 132 -8.93 -0.87 3.55
CA ASP A 132 -8.73 -2.16 2.87
C ASP A 132 -10.05 -2.89 2.61
N LYS A 133 -11.01 -2.81 3.53
CA LYS A 133 -12.36 -3.39 3.36
C LYS A 133 -13.18 -2.65 2.31
N ARG A 134 -13.06 -1.32 2.25
CA ARG A 134 -13.82 -0.49 1.30
C ARG A 134 -13.30 -0.61 -0.13
N LEU A 135 -11.99 -0.74 -0.30
CA LEU A 135 -11.34 -0.87 -1.62
C LEU A 135 -11.47 -2.28 -2.22
N LYS A 136 -11.66 -3.32 -1.40
CA LYS A 136 -12.00 -4.69 -1.87
C LYS A 136 -13.47 -4.88 -2.25
N ALA A 137 -14.34 -3.90 -1.96
CA ALA A 137 -15.76 -3.95 -2.25
C ALA A 137 -16.13 -3.32 -3.61
N PHE A 138 -15.12 -2.89 -4.38
CA PHE A 138 -15.19 -2.47 -5.78
C PHE A 138 -14.34 -3.43 -6.61
#